data_AF-A0A932X0T1-F1
#
_entry.id   AF-A0A932X0T1-F1
#
_cell.length_a   1.000
_cell.length_b   1.000
_cell.length_c   1.000
_cell.angle_alpha   90.00
_cell.angle_beta   90.00
_cell.angle_gamma   90.00
#
_symmetry.space_group_name_H-M   'P 1'
#
loop_
_entity.id
_entity.type
_entity.pdbx_description
1 polymer ?
#
loop_
_entity_poly.entity_id
_entity_poly.type
_entity_poly.pdbx_seq_one_letter_code
_entity_poly.pdbx_strand_id
1 'polypeptide(L)'
;MVTPNISSILQNHVSLSVTCIDRLYLNGYVPKLQTAGQVCYFLREHLGYPIPSPALFRPMHDRFVHAVQAFAADHHIPVVQFARGQRKDDLAALHRARFTAAEGVVVIGVAQERALSFKAQRVTEGGGGFHFAFSRQPVAVNHYYFYLQDRDWGPAFVKVGTYLPYPVRVCLNGHEWVKQQVRREGIAFESLDNGFLSCAQPERLQALCDALGPHAVQAFFDRWVERLPWPLTAADRAAGFGHRLAIWQVEVSLTQVFDQPVQGRHFFEALIRENLDLGRPDRVSLLFPTRLTRATPAPPHGYRTRVLTAGVNPSLHLAHKHSHVKQYFKQERALRTETTINDPTDFRSPKGLAHLPYLRAAGAQVNRKLLEVERLTDACILTQAALDRLQRPTQEAGGRAPGLRFGDPRVMALFQALCGFAHLPQGFRNRDLRPRVAALLGLDETTYTAGRMTYDLRRLRLKGLLHRIPGTTRYTVTTYGLHVALFCTKVFLRILRPGWAALTPDADGLPRPLRDALLQVDVEIQKLCAAANLQPAA
;
A
#
# COMPACT_ATOMS: atom_id res chain seq x y z
N MET A 1 -7.60 19.53 29.79
CA MET A 1 -6.34 18.98 29.22
C MET A 1 -6.45 19.05 27.70
N VAL A 2 -5.47 19.66 27.03
CA VAL A 2 -5.41 19.65 25.57
C VAL A 2 -5.13 18.21 25.15
N THR A 3 -6.00 17.60 24.36
CA THR A 3 -5.76 16.28 23.77
C THR A 3 -4.44 16.36 22.99
N PRO A 4 -3.44 15.50 23.25
CA PRO A 4 -2.16 15.59 22.57
C PRO A 4 -2.36 15.44 21.06
N ASN A 5 -1.78 16.37 20.31
CA ASN A 5 -1.88 16.40 18.85
C ASN A 5 -1.06 15.26 18.23
N ILE A 6 -1.46 14.73 17.08
CA ILE A 6 -0.85 13.59 16.36
C ILE A 6 0.67 13.76 16.24
N SER A 7 1.13 14.98 15.95
CA SER A 7 2.56 15.26 15.82
C SER A 7 3.31 15.05 17.14
N SER A 8 2.78 15.55 18.25
CA SER A 8 3.38 15.39 19.58
C SER A 8 3.42 13.93 20.01
N ILE A 9 2.37 13.16 19.71
CA ILE A 9 2.32 11.72 19.99
C ILE A 9 3.41 10.99 19.22
N LEU A 10 3.51 11.22 17.91
CA LEU A 10 4.52 10.53 17.09
C LEU A 10 5.96 10.96 17.39
N GLN A 11 6.16 12.17 17.92
CA GLN A 11 7.50 12.71 18.22
C GLN A 11 7.98 12.29 19.60
N ASN A 12 7.11 12.31 20.61
CA ASN A 12 7.52 12.19 22.01
C ASN A 12 7.26 10.78 22.58
N HIS A 13 6.36 10.01 21.96
CA HIS A 13 5.89 8.74 22.51
C HIS A 13 6.25 7.53 21.64
N VAL A 14 7.09 7.69 20.61
CA VAL A 14 7.57 6.57 19.80
C VAL A 14 8.94 6.14 20.29
N SER A 15 9.04 4.92 20.83
CA SER A 15 10.27 4.34 21.37
C SER A 15 11.09 3.60 20.30
N LEU A 16 10.43 3.10 19.26
CA LEU A 16 11.07 2.42 18.13
C LEU A 16 10.32 2.71 16.84
N SER A 17 11.04 3.03 15.76
CA SER A 17 10.48 3.23 14.43
C SER A 17 11.29 2.43 13.41
N VAL A 18 10.63 1.49 12.71
CA VAL A 18 11.30 0.58 11.78
C VAL A 18 10.52 0.48 10.47
N THR A 19 11.21 0.68 9.35
CA THR A 19 10.70 0.43 8.00
C THR A 19 11.31 -0.86 7.45
N CYS A 20 10.48 -1.82 7.05
CA CYS A 20 10.93 -3.12 6.57
C CYS A 20 10.03 -3.66 5.45
N ILE A 21 10.60 -4.48 4.55
CA ILE A 21 9.80 -5.36 3.69
C ILE A 21 9.14 -6.38 4.60
N ASP A 22 7.82 -6.50 4.50
CA ASP A 22 7.04 -7.42 5.30
C ASP A 22 6.87 -8.77 4.60
N ARG A 23 5.96 -8.84 3.63
CA ARG A 23 5.73 -10.04 2.82
C ARG A 23 6.24 -9.83 1.41
N LEU A 24 6.88 -10.85 0.87
CA LEU A 24 7.35 -10.89 -0.50
C LEU A 24 6.84 -12.16 -1.18
N TYR A 25 5.90 -11.99 -2.11
CA TYR A 25 5.41 -13.05 -2.98
C TYR A 25 6.03 -12.92 -4.36
N LEU A 26 6.62 -14.01 -4.85
CA LEU A 26 7.31 -14.07 -6.13
C LEU A 26 6.70 -15.19 -6.97
N ASN A 27 6.59 -14.97 -8.28
CA ASN A 27 6.37 -16.02 -9.26
C ASN A 27 7.71 -16.47 -9.83
N GLY A 28 7.91 -17.77 -9.96
CA GLY A 28 8.97 -18.35 -10.78
C GLY A 28 8.39 -18.89 -12.09
N TYR A 29 9.03 -18.57 -13.20
CA TYR A 29 8.66 -19.05 -14.53
C TYR A 29 9.91 -19.37 -15.34
N VAL A 30 9.82 -20.32 -16.27
CA VAL A 30 10.92 -20.68 -17.17
C VAL A 30 10.78 -19.88 -18.46
N PRO A 31 11.62 -18.87 -18.73
CA PRO A 31 11.42 -17.96 -19.87
C PRO A 31 11.42 -18.68 -21.23
N LYS A 32 12.18 -19.78 -21.34
CA LYS A 32 12.27 -20.63 -22.54
C LYS A 32 11.16 -21.69 -22.64
N LEU A 33 10.09 -21.62 -21.83
CA LEU A 33 8.93 -22.54 -21.89
C LEU A 33 7.58 -21.80 -21.82
N GLN A 34 7.53 -20.55 -22.25
CA GLN A 34 6.30 -19.73 -22.19
C GLN A 34 5.46 -19.79 -23.48
N THR A 35 6.02 -20.25 -24.59
CA THR A 35 5.33 -20.32 -25.90
C THR A 35 5.30 -21.75 -26.47
N ALA A 36 4.41 -22.00 -27.43
CA ALA A 36 4.27 -23.30 -28.09
C ALA A 36 5.56 -23.76 -28.78
N GLY A 37 6.17 -22.88 -29.59
CA GLY A 37 7.43 -23.18 -30.29
C GLY A 37 8.59 -23.47 -29.33
N GLN A 38 8.63 -22.80 -28.19
CA GLN A 38 9.60 -23.06 -27.13
C GLN A 38 9.46 -24.46 -26.51
N VAL A 39 8.22 -24.94 -26.35
CA VAL A 39 7.98 -26.32 -25.90
C VAL A 39 8.42 -27.33 -26.96
N CYS A 40 8.11 -27.08 -28.24
CA CYS A 40 8.60 -27.94 -29.33
C CYS A 40 10.12 -28.01 -29.35
N TYR A 41 10.80 -26.86 -29.20
CA TYR A 41 12.25 -26.80 -29.10
C TYR A 41 12.78 -27.58 -27.90
N PHE A 42 12.18 -27.41 -26.72
CA PHE A 42 12.58 -28.15 -25.52
C PHE A 42 12.45 -29.67 -25.69
N LEU A 43 11.34 -30.15 -26.23
CA LEU A 43 11.13 -31.58 -26.43
C LEU A 43 12.05 -32.16 -27.50
N ARG A 44 12.24 -31.46 -28.61
CA ARG A 44 12.98 -31.98 -29.77
C ARG A 44 14.47 -31.75 -29.68
N GLU A 45 14.88 -30.49 -29.52
CA GLU A 45 16.28 -30.10 -29.62
C GLU A 45 17.04 -30.32 -28.29
N HIS A 46 16.38 -30.11 -27.15
CA HIS A 46 17.02 -30.29 -25.85
C HIS A 46 16.86 -31.70 -25.28
N LEU A 47 15.65 -32.26 -25.29
CA LEU A 47 15.41 -33.64 -24.81
C LEU A 47 15.65 -34.71 -25.87
N GLY A 48 15.90 -34.33 -27.14
CA GLY A 48 16.26 -35.26 -28.21
C GLY A 48 15.10 -36.10 -28.77
N TYR A 49 13.84 -35.76 -28.47
CA TYR A 49 12.71 -36.53 -28.98
C TYR A 49 12.43 -36.19 -30.45
N PRO A 50 12.27 -37.18 -31.35
CA PRO A 50 12.05 -36.93 -32.77
C PRO A 50 10.73 -36.18 -33.05
N ILE A 51 9.71 -36.42 -32.22
CA ILE A 51 8.39 -35.79 -32.31
C ILE A 51 8.05 -35.13 -30.97
N PRO A 52 7.74 -33.83 -30.94
CA PRO A 52 7.32 -33.13 -29.73
C PRO A 52 5.85 -33.51 -29.37
N SER A 53 5.65 -34.74 -28.89
CA SER A 53 4.34 -35.29 -28.55
C SER A 53 3.88 -34.87 -27.14
N PRO A 54 2.58 -34.56 -26.94
CA PRO A 54 2.03 -34.33 -25.60
C PRO A 54 2.15 -35.56 -24.68
N ALA A 55 2.33 -36.77 -25.23
CA ALA A 55 2.54 -37.99 -24.44
C ALA A 55 3.80 -37.90 -23.56
N LEU A 56 4.79 -37.08 -23.94
CA LEU A 56 6.03 -36.87 -23.20
C LEU A 56 5.81 -36.11 -21.88
N PHE A 57 4.69 -35.40 -21.73
CA PHE A 57 4.39 -34.67 -20.50
C PHE A 57 4.11 -35.58 -19.31
N ARG A 58 3.50 -36.76 -19.55
CA ARG A 58 3.15 -37.69 -18.48
C ARG A 58 4.38 -38.30 -17.79
N PRO A 59 5.38 -38.85 -18.51
CA PRO A 59 6.63 -39.31 -17.90
C PRO A 59 7.36 -38.22 -17.10
N MET A 60 7.42 -36.98 -17.62
CA MET A 60 8.06 -35.87 -16.91
C MET A 60 7.31 -35.49 -15.62
N HIS A 61 5.97 -35.49 -15.68
CA HIS A 61 5.12 -35.29 -14.52
C HIS A 61 5.33 -36.37 -13.47
N ASP A 62 5.26 -37.65 -13.88
CA ASP A 62 5.38 -38.79 -12.98
C ASP A 62 6.77 -38.84 -12.33
N ARG A 63 7.84 -38.54 -13.08
CA ARG A 63 9.19 -38.41 -12.53
C ARG A 63 9.26 -37.39 -11.40
N PHE A 64 8.67 -36.21 -11.59
CA PHE A 64 8.66 -35.18 -10.56
C PHE A 64 7.85 -35.61 -9.33
N VAL A 65 6.66 -36.18 -9.52
CA VAL A 65 5.82 -36.70 -8.43
C VAL A 65 6.55 -37.77 -7.61
N HIS A 66 7.18 -38.74 -8.27
CA HIS A 66 7.97 -39.77 -7.59
C HIS A 66 9.15 -39.18 -6.82
N ALA A 67 9.86 -38.19 -7.39
CA ALA A 67 10.95 -37.51 -6.69
C ALA A 67 10.46 -36.80 -5.42
N VAL A 68 9.27 -36.20 -5.44
CA VAL A 68 8.67 -35.58 -4.24
C VAL A 68 8.32 -36.62 -3.19
N GLN A 69 7.74 -37.76 -3.59
CA GLN A 69 7.38 -38.83 -2.68
C GLN A 69 8.61 -39.48 -2.05
N ALA A 70 9.65 -39.78 -2.84
CA ALA A 70 10.93 -40.30 -2.37
C ALA A 70 11.58 -39.34 -1.38
N PHE A 71 11.70 -38.05 -1.75
CA PHE A 71 12.24 -37.02 -0.87
C PHE A 71 11.47 -36.92 0.46
N ALA A 72 10.14 -36.98 0.42
CA ALA A 72 9.34 -36.95 1.65
C ALA A 72 9.59 -38.19 2.53
N ALA A 73 9.74 -39.37 1.93
CA ALA A 73 10.03 -40.60 2.66
C ALA A 73 11.43 -40.57 3.27
N ASP A 74 12.46 -40.26 2.48
CA ASP A 74 13.87 -40.24 2.90
C ASP A 74 14.11 -39.27 4.06
N HIS A 75 13.44 -38.11 4.02
CA HIS A 75 13.57 -37.07 5.04
C HIS A 75 12.48 -37.13 6.12
N HIS A 76 11.61 -38.15 6.12
CA HIS A 76 10.51 -38.32 7.07
C HIS A 76 9.59 -37.08 7.19
N ILE A 77 9.31 -36.43 6.06
CA ILE A 77 8.53 -35.20 5.99
C ILE A 77 7.04 -35.55 5.85
N PRO A 78 6.16 -34.99 6.72
CA PRO A 78 4.72 -35.18 6.56
C PRO A 78 4.22 -34.62 5.22
N VAL A 79 3.43 -35.42 4.49
CA VAL A 79 2.74 -35.00 3.27
C VAL A 79 1.24 -34.87 3.56
N VAL A 80 0.66 -33.71 3.30
CA VAL A 80 -0.72 -33.39 3.67
C VAL A 80 -1.51 -32.92 2.45
N GLN A 81 -2.68 -33.52 2.21
CA GLN A 81 -3.63 -33.04 1.21
C GLN A 81 -4.48 -31.91 1.80
N PHE A 82 -4.51 -30.75 1.16
CA PHE A 82 -5.30 -29.63 1.63
C PHE A 82 -6.79 -29.81 1.32
N ALA A 83 -7.63 -29.66 2.34
CA ALA A 83 -9.08 -29.65 2.16
C ALA A 83 -9.55 -28.31 1.53
N ARG A 84 -10.68 -28.34 0.82
CA ARG A 84 -11.28 -27.14 0.25
C ARG A 84 -11.62 -26.13 1.37
N GLY A 85 -11.20 -24.88 1.20
CA GLY A 85 -11.45 -23.81 2.18
C GLY A 85 -10.53 -23.82 3.40
N GLN A 86 -9.66 -24.83 3.54
CA GLN A 86 -8.70 -24.90 4.64
C GLN A 86 -7.60 -23.84 4.48
N ARG A 87 -7.30 -23.13 5.56
CA ARG A 87 -6.17 -22.20 5.62
C ARG A 87 -4.87 -22.99 5.71
N LYS A 88 -4.12 -23.02 4.61
CA LYS A 88 -2.87 -23.77 4.45
C LYS A 88 -1.81 -23.36 5.48
N ASP A 89 -1.71 -22.06 5.77
CA ASP A 89 -0.72 -21.52 6.71
C ASP A 89 -0.99 -21.93 8.16
N ASP A 90 -2.26 -22.06 8.55
CA ASP A 90 -2.64 -22.51 9.91
C ASP A 90 -2.23 -23.97 10.11
N LEU A 91 -2.42 -24.81 9.10
CA LEU A 91 -1.93 -26.19 9.12
C LEU A 91 -0.41 -26.25 9.18
N ALA A 92 0.27 -25.45 8.36
CA ALA A 92 1.73 -25.37 8.40
C ALA A 92 2.27 -24.91 9.76
N ALA A 93 1.54 -24.03 10.46
CA ALA A 93 1.90 -23.58 11.80
C ALA A 93 1.88 -24.74 12.83
N LEU A 94 0.91 -25.67 12.74
CA LEU A 94 0.83 -26.85 13.62
C LEU A 94 2.02 -27.80 13.44
N HIS A 95 2.51 -27.94 12.21
CA HIS A 95 3.73 -28.72 11.94
C HIS A 95 4.98 -27.96 12.40
N ARG A 96 5.03 -26.65 12.17
CA ARG A 96 6.16 -25.80 12.57
C ARG A 96 6.38 -25.77 14.07
N ALA A 97 5.31 -25.80 14.87
CA ALA A 97 5.40 -25.85 16.33
C ALA A 97 6.14 -27.11 16.87
N ARG A 98 6.20 -28.18 16.07
CA ARG A 98 6.87 -29.45 16.41
C ARG A 98 8.22 -29.62 15.70
N PHE A 99 8.61 -28.68 14.86
CA PHE A 99 9.83 -28.76 14.07
C PHE A 99 11.02 -28.25 14.87
N THR A 100 12.04 -29.09 15.05
CA THR A 100 13.20 -28.82 15.93
C THR A 100 14.50 -28.55 15.18
N ALA A 101 14.59 -28.92 13.90
CA ALA A 101 15.79 -28.69 13.12
C ALA A 101 15.99 -27.20 12.82
N ALA A 102 17.25 -26.78 12.71
CA ALA A 102 17.59 -25.39 12.41
C ALA A 102 17.18 -24.96 10.99
N GLU A 103 17.14 -25.91 10.04
CA GLU A 103 16.78 -25.69 8.65
C GLU A 103 16.19 -26.98 8.05
N GLY A 104 15.17 -26.85 7.20
CA GLY A 104 14.58 -28.00 6.50
C GLY A 104 13.15 -27.76 6.03
N VAL A 105 12.56 -28.81 5.45
CA VAL A 105 11.15 -28.82 5.04
C VAL A 105 10.31 -29.29 6.21
N VAL A 106 9.37 -28.45 6.64
CA VAL A 106 8.51 -28.68 7.80
C VAL A 106 7.34 -29.60 7.44
N VAL A 107 6.73 -29.37 6.28
CA VAL A 107 5.58 -30.14 5.77
C VAL A 107 5.46 -29.92 4.27
N ILE A 108 5.03 -30.95 3.53
CA ILE A 108 4.69 -30.86 2.11
C ILE A 108 3.17 -30.88 1.97
N GLY A 109 2.60 -29.75 1.59
CA GLY A 109 1.18 -29.65 1.28
C GLY A 109 0.89 -29.96 -0.18
N VAL A 110 -0.24 -30.58 -0.47
CA VAL A 110 -0.69 -30.89 -1.84
C VAL A 110 -2.06 -30.27 -2.07
N ALA A 111 -2.20 -29.52 -3.16
CA ALA A 111 -3.48 -28.99 -3.60
C ALA A 111 -3.61 -29.07 -5.12
N GLN A 112 -4.80 -29.47 -5.58
CA GLN A 112 -5.16 -29.32 -6.98
C GLN A 112 -5.65 -27.89 -7.24
N GLU A 113 -5.02 -27.21 -8.19
CA GLU A 113 -5.36 -25.83 -8.52
C GLU A 113 -5.36 -25.61 -10.03
N ARG A 114 -6.15 -24.63 -10.49
CA ARG A 114 -6.16 -24.23 -11.90
C ARG A 114 -4.89 -23.46 -12.22
N ALA A 115 -4.13 -23.92 -13.21
CA ALA A 115 -2.98 -23.22 -13.77
C ALA A 115 -3.06 -23.22 -15.30
N LEU A 116 -2.42 -22.24 -15.94
CA LEU A 116 -2.24 -22.29 -17.39
C LEU A 116 -1.11 -23.27 -17.73
N SER A 117 -1.38 -24.17 -18.67
CA SER A 117 -0.44 -25.19 -19.15
C SER A 117 -0.61 -25.40 -20.66
N PHE A 118 0.13 -26.33 -21.25
CA PHE A 118 0.06 -26.66 -22.66
C PHE A 118 -0.82 -27.88 -22.90
N LYS A 119 -1.77 -27.73 -23.82
CA LYS A 119 -2.47 -28.85 -24.48
C LYS A 119 -2.08 -28.87 -25.95
N ALA A 120 -2.01 -30.07 -26.52
CA ALA A 120 -1.71 -30.25 -27.93
C ALA A 120 -2.92 -30.81 -28.68
N GLN A 121 -3.10 -30.35 -29.91
CA GLN A 121 -4.00 -30.94 -30.88
C GLN A 121 -3.17 -31.53 -32.02
N ARG A 122 -3.51 -32.73 -32.46
CA ARG A 122 -2.90 -33.31 -33.68
C ARG A 122 -3.48 -32.59 -34.88
N VAL A 123 -2.61 -32.04 -35.72
CA VAL A 123 -2.95 -31.38 -36.98
C VAL A 123 -2.34 -32.21 -38.11
N THR A 124 -3.18 -32.63 -39.05
CA THR A 124 -2.74 -33.34 -40.25
C THR A 124 -2.37 -32.32 -41.33
N GLU A 125 -1.23 -32.52 -41.97
CA GLU A 125 -0.74 -31.69 -43.07
C GLU A 125 -1.14 -32.30 -44.43
N GLY A 126 -1.20 -31.45 -45.46
CA GLY A 126 -1.39 -31.93 -46.84
C GLY A 126 -0.21 -32.81 -47.25
N GLY A 127 -0.47 -34.06 -47.64
CA GLY A 127 0.55 -35.05 -47.99
C GLY A 127 0.77 -36.18 -46.96
N GLY A 128 -0.06 -36.27 -45.91
CA GLY A 128 -0.07 -37.41 -44.97
C GLY A 128 0.82 -37.26 -43.71
N GLY A 129 1.54 -36.14 -43.60
CA GLY A 129 2.26 -35.76 -42.38
C GLY A 129 1.32 -35.29 -41.26
N PHE A 130 1.84 -35.24 -40.03
CA PHE A 130 1.14 -34.60 -38.92
C PHE A 130 2.10 -33.90 -37.96
N HIS A 131 1.62 -32.85 -37.29
CA HIS A 131 2.31 -32.22 -36.17
C HIS A 131 1.37 -32.00 -34.98
N PHE A 132 1.94 -31.66 -33.83
CA PHE A 132 1.19 -31.29 -32.64
C PHE A 132 1.20 -29.77 -32.46
N ALA A 133 0.04 -29.14 -32.57
CA ALA A 133 -0.14 -27.72 -32.30
C ALA A 133 -0.43 -27.50 -30.80
N PHE A 134 0.50 -26.86 -30.10
CA PHE A 134 0.35 -26.57 -28.67
C PHE A 134 -0.34 -25.22 -28.43
N SER A 135 -1.22 -25.17 -27.43
CA SER A 135 -1.87 -23.93 -26.97
C SER A 135 -1.91 -23.85 -25.44
N ARG A 136 -1.91 -22.61 -24.91
CA ARG A 136 -1.98 -22.34 -23.46
C ARG A 136 -3.44 -22.44 -23.01
N GLN A 137 -3.75 -23.41 -22.16
CA GLN A 137 -5.11 -23.61 -21.65
C GLN A 137 -5.11 -23.80 -20.12
N PRO A 138 -6.21 -23.41 -19.43
CA PRO A 138 -6.38 -23.73 -18.01
C PRO A 138 -6.51 -25.25 -17.80
N VAL A 139 -5.71 -25.79 -16.88
CA VAL A 139 -5.75 -27.20 -16.45
C VAL A 139 -5.78 -27.27 -14.93
N ALA A 140 -6.41 -28.29 -14.38
CA ALA A 140 -6.35 -28.59 -12.96
C ALA A 140 -5.13 -29.49 -12.72
N VAL A 141 -4.13 -28.99 -12.01
CA VAL A 141 -2.89 -29.71 -11.74
C VAL A 141 -2.55 -29.64 -10.26
N ASN A 142 -1.88 -30.68 -9.78
CA ASN A 142 -1.37 -30.69 -8.43
C ASN A 142 -0.26 -29.64 -8.29
N HIS A 143 -0.21 -29.04 -7.12
CA HIS A 143 0.87 -28.19 -6.69
C HIS A 143 1.37 -28.72 -5.35
N TYR A 144 2.69 -28.85 -5.26
CA TYR A 144 3.38 -29.17 -4.01
C TYR A 144 3.79 -27.87 -3.33
N TYR A 145 3.40 -27.71 -2.07
CA TYR A 145 3.74 -26.62 -1.19
C TYR A 145 4.79 -27.12 -0.19
N PHE A 146 6.04 -26.79 -0.43
CA PHE A 146 7.12 -27.02 0.52
C PHE A 146 7.11 -25.88 1.53
N TYR A 147 6.59 -26.13 2.73
CA TYR A 147 6.71 -25.19 3.84
C TYR A 147 8.06 -25.41 4.51
N LEU A 148 8.83 -24.34 4.66
CA LEU A 148 10.23 -24.38 5.01
C LEU A 148 10.47 -23.69 6.36
N GLN A 149 11.54 -24.12 7.00
CA GLN A 149 12.30 -23.36 7.99
C GLN A 149 13.68 -23.14 7.36
N ASP A 150 14.00 -21.90 6.98
CA ASP A 150 15.27 -21.53 6.37
C ASP A 150 16.16 -20.81 7.39
N ARG A 151 17.47 -21.06 7.36
CA ARG A 151 18.40 -20.48 8.33
C ARG A 151 18.52 -18.95 8.24
N ASP A 152 18.31 -18.38 7.05
CA ASP A 152 18.40 -16.94 6.77
C ASP A 152 17.03 -16.27 6.87
N TRP A 153 15.97 -16.93 6.40
CA TRP A 153 14.63 -16.34 6.26
C TRP A 153 13.63 -16.79 7.32
N GLY A 154 13.94 -17.83 8.10
CA GLY A 154 12.99 -18.46 8.98
C GLY A 154 11.84 -19.12 8.20
N PRO A 155 10.58 -18.96 8.62
CA PRO A 155 9.42 -19.50 7.93
C PRO A 155 9.26 -18.97 6.49
N ALA A 156 9.16 -19.88 5.52
CA ALA A 156 8.90 -19.56 4.12
C ALA A 156 8.08 -20.68 3.45
N PHE A 157 7.62 -20.46 2.22
CA PHE A 157 7.19 -21.58 1.38
C PHE A 157 7.62 -21.44 -0.08
N VAL A 158 7.87 -22.59 -0.71
CA VAL A 158 8.04 -22.73 -2.16
C VAL A 158 6.94 -23.64 -2.67
N LYS A 159 6.16 -23.15 -3.62
CA LYS A 159 5.10 -23.88 -4.30
C LYS A 159 5.55 -24.22 -5.71
N VAL A 160 5.43 -25.47 -6.13
CA VAL A 160 5.79 -25.93 -7.47
C VAL A 160 4.61 -26.65 -8.12
N GLY A 161 4.21 -26.21 -9.30
CA GLY A 161 3.20 -26.90 -10.13
C GLY A 161 3.80 -28.13 -10.83
N THR A 162 3.05 -29.23 -10.88
CA THR A 162 3.56 -30.52 -11.36
C THR A 162 3.57 -30.67 -12.88
N TYR A 163 3.19 -29.65 -13.62
CA TYR A 163 3.01 -29.74 -15.07
C TYR A 163 3.61 -28.55 -15.79
N LEU A 164 4.10 -28.77 -17.01
CA LEU A 164 4.78 -27.76 -17.83
C LEU A 164 3.87 -26.52 -18.04
N PRO A 165 4.35 -25.28 -17.82
CA PRO A 165 5.74 -24.85 -17.68
C PRO A 165 6.26 -24.77 -16.22
N TYR A 166 5.75 -25.61 -15.32
CA TYR A 166 6.17 -25.73 -13.93
C TYR A 166 6.12 -24.39 -13.18
N PRO A 167 4.94 -23.77 -13.05
CA PRO A 167 4.83 -22.48 -12.37
C PRO A 167 5.28 -22.62 -10.92
N VAL A 168 6.08 -21.67 -10.46
CA VAL A 168 6.57 -21.61 -9.07
C VAL A 168 6.00 -20.40 -8.37
N ARG A 169 5.72 -20.52 -7.06
CA ARG A 169 5.44 -19.38 -6.19
C ARG A 169 6.28 -19.46 -4.93
N VAL A 170 6.95 -18.37 -4.59
CA VAL A 170 7.77 -18.25 -3.38
C VAL A 170 7.13 -17.20 -2.48
N CYS A 171 7.03 -17.49 -1.19
CA CYS A 171 6.61 -16.52 -0.17
C CYS A 171 7.70 -16.42 0.89
N LEU A 172 8.15 -15.19 1.12
CA LEU A 172 9.18 -14.84 2.08
C LEU A 172 8.67 -13.76 3.04
N ASN A 173 9.20 -13.75 4.26
CA ASN A 173 8.93 -12.72 5.25
C ASN A 173 10.22 -11.96 5.58
N GLY A 174 10.23 -10.65 5.31
CA GLY A 174 11.41 -9.81 5.55
C GLY A 174 11.66 -9.53 7.03
N HIS A 175 10.63 -9.44 7.88
CA HIS A 175 10.82 -9.33 9.33
C HIS A 175 11.52 -10.57 9.88
N GLU A 176 11.08 -11.77 9.47
CA GLU A 176 11.74 -13.01 9.91
C GLU A 176 13.19 -13.10 9.43
N TRP A 177 13.47 -12.66 8.20
CA TRP A 177 14.86 -12.55 7.73
C TRP A 177 15.71 -11.59 8.57
N VAL A 178 15.19 -10.40 8.87
CA VAL A 178 15.89 -9.42 9.70
C VAL A 178 16.10 -9.96 11.11
N LYS A 179 15.10 -10.63 11.70
CA LYS A 179 15.24 -11.29 13.01
C LYS A 179 16.39 -12.29 13.01
N GLN A 180 16.58 -13.07 11.94
CA GLN A 180 17.74 -13.96 11.85
C GLN A 180 19.06 -13.20 11.79
N GLN A 181 19.13 -12.08 11.05
CA GLN A 181 20.36 -11.28 11.00
C GLN A 181 20.69 -10.64 12.36
N VAL A 182 19.68 -10.07 13.03
CA VAL A 182 19.83 -9.48 14.37
C VAL A 182 20.29 -10.53 15.39
N ARG A 183 19.76 -11.76 15.34
CA ARG A 183 20.23 -12.88 16.19
C ARG A 183 21.69 -13.25 15.93
N ARG A 184 22.13 -13.26 14.67
CA ARG A 184 23.53 -13.56 14.30
C ARG A 184 24.51 -12.51 14.81
N GLU A 185 24.08 -11.25 14.84
CA GLU A 185 24.88 -10.16 15.40
C GLU A 185 24.84 -10.10 16.94
N GLY A 186 24.09 -10.99 17.60
CA GLY A 186 23.98 -11.01 19.06
C GLY A 186 23.25 -9.79 19.63
N ILE A 187 22.45 -9.09 18.82
CA ILE A 187 21.73 -7.88 19.24
C ILE A 187 20.43 -8.31 19.93
N ALA A 188 20.22 -7.86 21.16
CA ALA A 188 19.00 -8.12 21.92
C ALA A 188 17.79 -7.40 21.30
N PHE A 189 16.69 -8.12 21.12
CA PHE A 189 15.42 -7.57 20.64
C PHE A 189 14.22 -8.38 21.15
N GLU A 190 13.06 -7.74 21.20
CA GLU A 190 11.78 -8.39 21.46
C GLU A 190 10.91 -8.37 20.20
N SER A 191 10.18 -9.45 19.94
CA SER A 191 9.35 -9.59 18.74
C SER A 191 7.91 -9.12 18.99
N LEU A 192 7.35 -8.41 18.00
CA LEU A 192 5.90 -8.40 17.79
C LEU A 192 5.52 -9.58 16.87
N ASP A 193 4.23 -9.92 16.85
CA ASP A 193 3.71 -10.81 15.80
C ASP A 193 3.94 -10.15 14.44
N ASN A 194 4.90 -10.65 13.66
CA ASN A 194 5.35 -10.03 12.41
C ASN A 194 5.85 -8.57 12.56
N GLY A 195 6.82 -8.36 13.48
CA GLY A 195 7.50 -7.07 13.70
C GLY A 195 8.51 -7.10 14.86
N PHE A 196 8.97 -5.92 15.27
CA PHE A 196 9.88 -5.70 16.40
C PHE A 196 9.19 -4.81 17.45
N LEU A 197 9.23 -5.21 18.72
CA LEU A 197 8.72 -4.43 19.85
C LEU A 197 9.81 -3.51 20.39
N SER A 198 11.00 -4.04 20.61
CA SER A 198 12.17 -3.32 21.11
C SER A 198 13.43 -3.88 20.47
N CYS A 199 14.50 -3.07 20.41
CA CYS A 199 15.81 -3.50 19.94
C CYS A 199 16.88 -2.66 20.62
N ALA A 200 17.96 -3.30 21.11
CA ALA A 200 19.06 -2.60 21.77
C ALA A 200 19.83 -1.67 20.83
N GLN A 201 19.82 -1.94 19.52
CA GLN A 201 20.48 -1.10 18.50
C GLN A 201 19.51 -0.77 17.35
N PRO A 202 18.60 0.22 17.52
CA PRO A 202 17.59 0.57 16.53
C PRO A 202 18.15 0.99 15.16
N GLU A 203 19.26 1.73 15.14
CA GLU A 203 19.90 2.15 13.90
C GLU A 203 20.45 0.96 13.11
N ARG A 204 21.08 0.01 13.82
CA ARG A 204 21.58 -1.22 13.20
C ARG A 204 20.44 -2.09 12.69
N LEU A 205 19.34 -2.20 13.43
CA LEU A 205 18.13 -2.87 12.99
C LEU A 205 17.59 -2.28 11.68
N GLN A 206 17.49 -0.95 11.60
CA GLN A 206 17.04 -0.28 10.37
C GLN A 206 18.01 -0.53 9.20
N ALA A 207 19.33 -0.49 9.45
CA ALA A 207 20.34 -0.80 8.43
C ALA A 207 20.21 -2.24 7.90
N LEU A 208 19.90 -3.21 8.76
CA LEU A 208 19.61 -4.59 8.36
C LEU A 208 18.32 -4.67 7.53
N CYS A 209 17.26 -3.96 7.92
CA CYS A 209 16.04 -3.86 7.10
C CYS A 209 16.33 -3.26 5.70
N ASP A 210 17.23 -2.29 5.62
CA ASP A 210 17.59 -1.61 4.38
C ASP A 210 18.50 -2.45 3.47
N ALA A 211 19.28 -3.36 4.05
CA ALA A 211 20.16 -4.29 3.34
C ALA A 211 19.40 -5.42 2.62
N LEU A 212 18.15 -5.69 2.99
CA LEU A 212 17.35 -6.73 2.36
C LEU A 212 17.07 -6.39 0.88
N GLY A 213 17.64 -7.19 -0.03
CA GLY A 213 17.61 -6.92 -1.47
C GLY A 213 17.54 -8.16 -2.35
N PRO A 214 17.61 -7.97 -3.68
CA PRO A 214 17.49 -9.04 -4.69
C PRO A 214 18.41 -10.23 -4.45
N HIS A 215 19.65 -9.99 -4.02
CA HIS A 215 20.64 -11.05 -3.79
C HIS A 215 20.21 -12.04 -2.70
N ALA A 216 19.68 -11.56 -1.58
CA ALA A 216 19.23 -12.43 -0.48
C ALA A 216 18.04 -13.32 -0.91
N VAL A 217 17.16 -12.78 -1.75
CA VAL A 217 16.01 -13.50 -2.31
C VAL A 217 16.46 -14.55 -3.33
N GLN A 218 17.40 -14.18 -4.21
CA GLN A 218 17.93 -15.10 -5.21
C GLN A 218 18.74 -16.24 -4.55
N ALA A 219 19.57 -15.93 -3.56
CA ALA A 219 20.34 -16.92 -2.81
C ALA A 219 19.44 -17.93 -2.06
N PHE A 220 18.31 -17.47 -1.49
CA PHE A 220 17.29 -18.37 -0.94
C PHE A 220 16.75 -19.30 -2.03
N PHE A 221 16.36 -18.74 -3.17
CA PHE A 221 15.73 -19.51 -4.23
C PHE A 221 16.67 -20.55 -4.81
N ASP A 222 17.91 -20.17 -5.13
CA ASP A 222 18.91 -21.08 -5.70
C ASP A 222 19.24 -22.23 -4.73
N ARG A 223 19.39 -21.92 -3.44
CA ARG A 223 19.62 -22.95 -2.40
C ARG A 223 18.49 -23.97 -2.34
N TRP A 224 17.24 -23.54 -2.40
CA TRP A 224 16.11 -24.46 -2.32
C TRP A 224 15.82 -25.16 -3.65
N VAL A 225 16.18 -24.58 -4.80
CA VAL A 225 16.13 -25.28 -6.10
C VAL A 225 17.09 -26.47 -6.12
N GLU A 226 18.26 -26.34 -5.51
CA GLU A 226 19.24 -27.45 -5.44
C GLU A 226 18.88 -28.51 -4.39
N ARG A 227 18.13 -28.15 -3.35
CA ARG A 227 17.79 -29.06 -2.24
C ARG A 227 16.45 -29.77 -2.40
N LEU A 228 15.48 -29.12 -3.02
CA LEU A 228 14.16 -29.70 -3.22
C LEU A 228 14.15 -30.60 -4.46
N PRO A 229 13.28 -31.62 -4.52
CA PRO A 229 12.93 -32.24 -5.77
C PRO A 229 12.44 -31.15 -6.74
N TRP A 230 13.05 -31.09 -7.92
CA TRP A 230 12.77 -30.04 -8.91
C TRP A 230 12.37 -30.67 -10.25
N PRO A 231 11.35 -30.14 -10.95
CA PRO A 231 10.83 -30.78 -12.17
C PRO A 231 11.82 -30.75 -13.35
N LEU A 232 12.71 -29.75 -13.36
CA LEU A 232 13.78 -29.60 -14.36
C LEU A 232 15.12 -30.01 -13.75
N THR A 233 15.81 -30.93 -14.42
CA THR A 233 17.08 -31.49 -13.99
C THR A 233 18.20 -30.45 -14.00
N ALA A 234 19.34 -30.76 -13.38
CA ALA A 234 20.53 -29.89 -13.43
C ALA A 234 20.98 -29.63 -14.88
N ALA A 235 20.91 -30.63 -15.75
CA ALA A 235 21.20 -30.50 -17.18
C ALA A 235 20.21 -29.54 -17.89
N ASP A 236 18.92 -29.64 -17.59
CA ASP A 236 17.90 -28.72 -18.13
C ASP A 236 18.20 -27.27 -17.70
N ARG A 237 18.56 -27.07 -16.43
CA ARG A 237 18.89 -25.74 -15.89
C ARG A 237 20.15 -25.18 -16.53
N ALA A 238 21.20 -25.99 -16.71
CA ALA A 238 22.44 -25.60 -17.38
C ALA A 238 22.23 -25.20 -18.86
N ALA A 239 21.28 -25.84 -19.56
CA ALA A 239 20.86 -25.46 -20.91
C ALA A 239 20.01 -24.15 -20.97
N GLY A 240 19.79 -23.52 -19.83
CA GLY A 240 19.07 -22.25 -19.71
C GLY A 240 17.55 -22.38 -19.57
N PHE A 241 17.05 -23.57 -19.21
CA PHE A 241 15.65 -23.78 -18.80
C PHE A 241 15.42 -23.51 -17.30
N GLY A 242 16.32 -22.77 -16.64
CA GLY A 242 16.14 -22.34 -15.25
C GLY A 242 14.96 -21.38 -15.05
N HIS A 243 14.34 -21.46 -13.87
CA HIS A 243 13.32 -20.50 -13.45
C HIS A 243 13.92 -19.11 -13.20
N ARG A 244 13.18 -18.06 -13.58
CA ARG A 244 13.44 -16.68 -13.18
C ARG A 244 12.32 -16.18 -12.29
N LEU A 245 12.70 -15.35 -11.31
CA LEU A 245 11.77 -14.77 -10.35
C LEU A 245 11.23 -13.41 -10.84
N ALA A 246 9.92 -13.23 -10.64
CA ALA A 246 9.24 -11.96 -10.78
C ALA A 246 8.39 -11.66 -9.54
N ILE A 247 8.43 -10.42 -9.09
CA ILE A 247 7.65 -9.89 -7.97
C ILE A 247 6.17 -9.92 -8.35
N TRP A 248 5.43 -10.75 -7.63
CA TRP A 248 3.98 -10.80 -7.69
C TRP A 248 3.39 -9.76 -6.75
N GLN A 249 3.82 -9.77 -5.49
CA GLN A 249 3.37 -8.83 -4.47
C GLN A 249 4.52 -8.53 -3.50
N VAL A 250 4.62 -7.27 -3.08
CA VAL A 250 5.54 -6.85 -2.01
C VAL A 250 4.79 -5.95 -1.03
N GLU A 251 4.96 -6.21 0.26
CA GLU A 251 4.44 -5.39 1.34
C GLU A 251 5.59 -4.64 2.00
N VAL A 252 5.43 -3.33 2.19
CA VAL A 252 6.41 -2.49 2.88
C VAL A 252 5.73 -1.89 4.09
N SER A 253 6.25 -2.17 5.27
CA SER A 253 5.70 -1.70 6.54
C SER A 253 6.58 -0.62 7.15
N LEU A 254 5.93 0.32 7.84
CA LEU A 254 6.52 1.22 8.82
C LEU A 254 5.81 0.94 10.15
N THR A 255 6.56 0.48 11.15
CA THR A 255 6.04 0.16 12.48
C THR A 255 6.65 1.15 13.48
N GLN A 256 5.80 1.91 14.16
CA GLN A 256 6.17 2.84 15.22
C GLN A 256 5.61 2.34 16.55
N VAL A 257 6.48 1.87 17.43
CA VAL A 257 6.12 1.34 18.76
C VAL A 257 5.97 2.49 19.73
N PHE A 258 4.88 2.51 20.49
CA PHE A 258 4.66 3.52 21.51
C PHE A 258 5.30 3.13 22.84
N ASP A 259 5.84 4.10 23.57
CA ASP A 259 6.32 3.96 24.95
C ASP A 259 5.18 3.55 25.91
N GLN A 260 3.97 4.05 25.65
CA GLN A 260 2.75 3.75 26.38
C GLN A 260 1.60 3.45 25.40
N PRO A 261 0.91 2.30 25.52
CA PRO A 261 -0.22 1.93 24.66
C PRO A 261 -1.32 2.99 24.52
N VAL A 262 -1.58 3.75 25.59
CA VAL A 262 -2.61 4.79 25.60
C VAL A 262 -2.37 5.88 24.55
N GLN A 263 -1.10 6.17 24.22
CA GLN A 263 -0.75 7.18 23.22
C GLN A 263 -1.13 6.74 21.81
N GLY A 264 -0.97 5.44 21.51
CA GLY A 264 -1.48 4.86 20.26
C GLY A 264 -3.00 4.96 20.15
N ARG A 265 -3.73 4.77 21.26
CA ARG A 265 -5.19 4.98 21.28
C ARG A 265 -5.56 6.44 21.03
N HIS A 266 -4.88 7.38 21.68
CA HIS A 266 -5.08 8.83 21.44
C HIS A 266 -4.80 9.21 19.98
N PHE A 267 -3.75 8.65 19.36
CA PHE A 267 -3.45 8.87 17.95
C PHE A 267 -4.63 8.46 17.07
N PHE A 268 -5.19 7.28 17.29
CA PHE A 268 -6.28 6.76 16.48
C PHE A 268 -7.60 7.51 16.71
N GLU A 269 -7.90 7.92 17.95
CA GLU A 269 -9.05 8.79 18.25
C GLU A 269 -8.96 10.14 17.51
N ALA A 270 -7.78 10.76 17.53
CA ALA A 270 -7.53 11.98 16.77
C ALA A 270 -7.72 11.74 15.27
N LEU A 271 -7.09 10.70 14.73
CA LEU A 271 -7.14 10.34 13.31
C LEU A 271 -8.58 10.08 12.80
N ILE A 272 -9.39 9.34 13.56
CA ILE A 272 -10.80 9.11 13.19
C ILE A 272 -11.55 10.43 13.11
N ARG A 273 -11.44 11.27 14.16
CA ARG A 273 -12.11 12.58 14.22
C ARG A 273 -11.69 13.45 13.04
N GLU A 274 -10.41 13.42 12.66
CA GLU A 274 -9.91 14.13 11.48
C GLU A 274 -10.56 13.64 10.18
N ASN A 275 -10.65 12.33 9.98
CA ASN A 275 -11.14 11.72 8.74
C ASN A 275 -12.67 11.77 8.59
N LEU A 276 -13.43 11.81 9.68
CA LEU A 276 -14.90 11.89 9.64
C LEU A 276 -15.41 13.28 9.22
N ASP A 277 -14.74 14.35 9.63
CA ASP A 277 -15.24 15.72 9.46
C ASP A 277 -14.82 16.41 8.14
N LEU A 278 -13.69 16.00 7.54
CA LEU A 278 -13.09 16.70 6.38
C LEU A 278 -13.59 16.21 5.01
N GLY A 279 -14.58 15.32 5.00
CA GLY A 279 -15.06 14.65 3.80
C GLY A 279 -14.15 13.48 3.43
N ARG A 280 -14.73 12.27 3.45
CA ARG A 280 -14.04 11.03 3.09
C ARG A 280 -13.32 11.23 1.75
N PRO A 281 -12.00 11.03 1.64
CA PRO A 281 -11.36 11.05 0.34
C PRO A 281 -11.93 9.89 -0.49
N ASP A 282 -12.83 10.25 -1.40
CA ASP A 282 -13.44 9.47 -2.46
C ASP A 282 -12.41 9.08 -3.55
N ARG A 283 -11.16 9.54 -3.43
CA ARG A 283 -10.04 9.10 -4.27
C ARG A 283 -8.79 8.88 -3.45
N VAL A 284 -8.60 7.65 -3.05
CA VAL A 284 -7.40 7.14 -2.38
C VAL A 284 -6.28 6.76 -3.35
N SER A 285 -6.57 6.78 -4.65
CA SER A 285 -5.58 6.70 -5.73
C SER A 285 -4.45 7.73 -5.66
N LEU A 286 -4.58 8.66 -4.73
CA LEU A 286 -3.79 9.84 -4.64
C LEU A 286 -2.52 9.60 -3.85
N LEU A 287 -2.43 8.69 -2.87
CA LEU A 287 -1.19 8.42 -2.12
C LEU A 287 -0.06 7.78 -2.95
N PHE A 288 -0.36 7.38 -4.17
CA PHE A 288 0.51 6.51 -4.97
C PHE A 288 1.13 7.29 -6.14
N PRO A 289 2.42 7.09 -6.45
CA PRO A 289 3.19 7.91 -7.38
C PRO A 289 2.87 7.64 -8.86
N THR A 290 1.64 7.27 -9.23
CA THR A 290 1.28 6.97 -10.62
C THR A 290 0.00 7.62 -11.14
N ARG A 291 0.05 7.91 -12.44
CA ARG A 291 -1.03 8.52 -13.23
C ARG A 291 -2.17 7.51 -13.46
N LEU A 292 -3.39 7.89 -13.09
CA LEU A 292 -4.62 7.23 -13.53
C LEU A 292 -4.90 7.57 -15.00
N THR A 293 -5.27 6.57 -15.78
CA THR A 293 -5.65 6.68 -17.20
C THR A 293 -7.04 6.06 -17.42
N ARG A 294 -7.70 6.34 -18.55
CA ARG A 294 -8.99 5.70 -18.91
C ARG A 294 -8.93 4.16 -18.95
N ALA A 295 -7.74 3.60 -19.13
CA ALA A 295 -7.48 2.16 -19.09
C ALA A 295 -7.23 1.61 -17.67
N THR A 296 -7.33 2.44 -16.62
CA THR A 296 -7.17 2.00 -15.23
C THR A 296 -8.49 1.42 -14.72
N PRO A 297 -8.58 0.11 -14.42
CA PRO A 297 -9.78 -0.47 -13.84
C PRO A 297 -10.06 0.17 -12.47
N ALA A 298 -11.32 0.49 -12.19
CA ALA A 298 -11.72 0.89 -10.83
C ALA A 298 -11.70 -0.34 -9.91
N PRO A 299 -11.33 -0.20 -8.62
CA PRO A 299 -11.54 -1.28 -7.65
C PRO A 299 -13.02 -1.70 -7.62
N PRO A 300 -13.36 -2.93 -7.18
CA PRO A 300 -14.73 -3.48 -7.20
C PRO A 300 -15.80 -2.60 -6.54
N HIS A 301 -15.39 -1.63 -5.72
CA HIS A 301 -16.28 -0.70 -5.02
C HIS A 301 -15.81 0.77 -5.10
N GLY A 302 -15.04 1.13 -6.14
CA GLY A 302 -14.46 2.46 -6.28
C GLY A 302 -13.28 2.74 -5.33
N TYR A 303 -12.67 3.91 -5.47
CA TYR A 303 -11.63 4.40 -4.55
C TYR A 303 -12.32 4.94 -3.29
N ARG A 304 -11.99 4.42 -2.11
CA ARG A 304 -12.61 4.88 -0.85
C ARG A 304 -11.69 4.68 0.34
N THR A 305 -11.82 5.58 1.30
CA THR A 305 -11.28 5.40 2.65
C THR A 305 -12.33 4.71 3.50
N ARG A 306 -12.00 3.56 4.10
CA ARG A 306 -12.86 2.89 5.09
C ARG A 306 -12.16 2.92 6.44
N VAL A 307 -12.82 3.52 7.43
CA VAL A 307 -12.54 3.27 8.84
C VAL A 307 -13.34 2.02 9.19
N LEU A 308 -12.66 0.91 9.43
CA LEU A 308 -13.29 -0.31 9.91
C LEU A 308 -13.04 -0.42 11.41
N THR A 309 -14.11 -0.41 12.19
CA THR A 309 -14.09 -0.79 13.60
C THR A 309 -14.33 -2.29 13.68
N ALA A 310 -13.29 -3.10 13.48
CA ALA A 310 -13.34 -4.51 13.85
C ALA A 310 -12.93 -4.62 15.33
N GLY A 311 -13.91 -4.54 16.24
CA GLY A 311 -13.67 -4.41 17.68
C GLY A 311 -13.40 -2.97 18.11
N VAL A 312 -12.51 -2.77 19.09
CA VAL A 312 -12.22 -1.46 19.74
C VAL A 312 -11.17 -0.64 18.99
N ASN A 313 -10.33 -1.25 18.14
CA ASN A 313 -9.21 -0.57 17.49
C ASN A 313 -9.54 -0.23 16.01
N PRO A 314 -9.50 1.04 15.61
CA PRO A 314 -9.78 1.43 14.23
C PRO A 314 -8.64 1.05 13.28
N SER A 315 -9.00 0.71 12.05
CA SER A 315 -8.06 0.62 10.93
C SER A 315 -8.44 1.55 9.78
N LEU A 316 -7.43 2.19 9.20
CA LEU A 316 -7.53 3.00 8.01
C LEU A 316 -7.13 2.16 6.80
N HIS A 317 -8.04 2.02 5.84
CA HIS A 317 -7.77 1.30 4.59
C HIS A 317 -7.87 2.23 3.40
N LEU A 318 -6.83 2.18 2.57
CA LEU A 318 -6.62 3.10 1.48
C LEU A 318 -6.28 2.32 0.18
N ALA A 319 -7.13 2.34 -0.85
CA ALA A 319 -6.91 1.57 -2.09
C ALA A 319 -6.43 2.42 -3.29
N HIS A 320 -5.51 1.88 -4.09
CA HIS A 320 -5.07 2.43 -5.39
C HIS A 320 -4.77 1.34 -6.40
N LYS A 321 -5.60 1.26 -7.44
CA LYS A 321 -5.51 0.21 -8.46
C LYS A 321 -5.51 -1.17 -7.80
N HIS A 322 -4.45 -1.95 -7.95
CA HIS A 322 -4.29 -3.25 -7.32
C HIS A 322 -3.60 -3.15 -5.96
N SER A 323 -2.97 -2.02 -5.66
CA SER A 323 -2.21 -1.78 -4.44
C SER A 323 -3.07 -1.12 -3.35
N HIS A 324 -2.68 -1.24 -2.09
CA HIS A 324 -3.40 -0.60 -0.99
C HIS A 324 -2.48 -0.29 0.19
N VAL A 325 -2.87 0.68 1.01
CA VAL A 325 -2.26 0.98 2.30
C VAL A 325 -3.24 0.57 3.40
N LYS A 326 -2.73 -0.02 4.47
CA LYS A 326 -3.47 -0.28 5.69
C LYS A 326 -2.72 0.34 6.87
N GLN A 327 -3.41 1.07 7.72
CA GLN A 327 -2.86 1.59 8.97
C GLN A 327 -3.73 1.13 10.14
N TYR A 328 -3.12 0.58 11.19
CA TYR A 328 -3.85 -0.04 12.31
C TYR A 328 -3.00 -0.13 13.58
N PHE A 329 -3.66 -0.34 14.72
CA PHE A 329 -3.00 -0.50 16.00
C PHE A 329 -2.60 -1.96 16.24
N LYS A 330 -1.34 -2.27 15.98
CA LYS A 330 -0.78 -3.62 16.04
C LYS A 330 -0.53 -4.03 17.49
N GLN A 331 -1.18 -5.12 17.90
CA GLN A 331 -1.09 -5.72 19.24
C GLN A 331 -1.29 -4.72 20.39
N GLU A 332 -2.03 -3.64 20.15
CA GLU A 332 -2.21 -2.53 21.09
C GLU A 332 -0.89 -1.92 21.61
N ARG A 333 0.17 -1.99 20.81
CA ARG A 333 1.50 -1.49 21.15
C ARG A 333 2.08 -0.54 20.11
N ALA A 334 1.78 -0.78 18.83
CA ALA A 334 2.47 -0.08 17.74
C ALA A 334 1.50 0.41 16.66
N LEU A 335 1.73 1.61 16.14
CA LEU A 335 1.14 2.07 14.90
C LEU A 335 1.86 1.38 13.74
N ARG A 336 1.12 0.60 12.94
CA ARG A 336 1.66 0.03 11.69
C ARG A 336 0.97 0.65 10.50
N THR A 337 1.78 1.22 9.60
CA THR A 337 1.37 1.66 8.26
C THR A 337 2.03 0.74 7.24
N GLU A 338 1.24 -0.03 6.49
CA GLU A 338 1.75 -1.00 5.50
C GLU A 338 1.19 -0.72 4.11
N THR A 339 2.08 -0.60 3.12
CA THR A 339 1.72 -0.51 1.71
C THR A 339 1.94 -1.86 1.05
N THR A 340 0.85 -2.45 0.57
CA THR A 340 0.84 -3.68 -0.24
C THR A 340 0.80 -3.33 -1.72
N ILE A 341 1.84 -3.70 -2.45
CA ILE A 341 1.96 -3.53 -3.90
C ILE A 341 1.66 -4.88 -4.55
N ASN A 342 0.44 -5.08 -5.04
CA ASN A 342 0.02 -6.33 -5.71
C ASN A 342 0.35 -6.35 -7.21
N ASP A 343 0.67 -5.21 -7.80
CA ASP A 343 1.19 -5.15 -9.16
C ASP A 343 2.25 -4.05 -9.30
N PRO A 344 3.53 -4.39 -9.54
CA PRO A 344 4.60 -3.41 -9.78
C PRO A 344 4.31 -2.40 -10.91
N THR A 345 3.46 -2.76 -11.87
CA THR A 345 3.05 -1.86 -12.97
C THR A 345 2.18 -0.71 -12.47
N ASP A 346 1.54 -0.86 -11.30
CA ASP A 346 0.90 0.25 -10.59
C ASP A 346 1.89 1.37 -10.31
N PHE A 347 3.21 1.10 -10.28
CA PHE A 347 4.29 2.07 -10.06
C PHE A 347 5.15 2.29 -11.30
N ARG A 348 4.73 1.81 -12.48
CA ARG A 348 5.53 1.77 -13.73
C ARG A 348 6.85 1.02 -13.58
N SER A 349 6.91 0.10 -12.63
CA SER A 349 8.05 -0.80 -12.47
C SER A 349 7.81 -2.09 -13.24
N PRO A 350 8.81 -2.62 -13.96
CA PRO A 350 8.84 -4.03 -14.33
C PRO A 350 8.74 -4.93 -13.10
N LYS A 351 8.35 -6.19 -13.32
CA LYS A 351 8.17 -7.19 -12.24
C LYS A 351 9.45 -7.95 -11.90
N GLY A 352 10.57 -7.74 -12.61
CA GLY A 352 11.81 -8.47 -12.34
C GLY A 352 12.35 -8.20 -10.92
N LEU A 353 13.00 -9.20 -10.32
CA LEU A 353 13.52 -9.12 -8.95
C LEU A 353 14.48 -7.93 -8.72
N ALA A 354 15.23 -7.52 -9.75
CA ALA A 354 16.11 -6.35 -9.71
C ALA A 354 15.40 -5.03 -9.32
N HIS A 355 14.08 -4.95 -9.50
CA HIS A 355 13.29 -3.77 -9.14
C HIS A 355 12.79 -3.75 -7.69
N LEU A 356 13.12 -4.76 -6.88
CA LEU A 356 12.74 -4.80 -5.46
C LEU A 356 13.16 -3.53 -4.68
N PRO A 357 14.38 -2.97 -4.84
CA PRO A 357 14.77 -1.75 -4.12
C PRO A 357 13.89 -0.55 -4.48
N TYR A 358 13.50 -0.42 -5.75
CA TYR A 358 12.61 0.65 -6.21
C TYR A 358 11.22 0.53 -5.56
N LEU A 359 10.64 -0.67 -5.57
CA LEU A 359 9.32 -0.91 -4.96
C LEU A 359 9.34 -0.72 -3.44
N ARG A 360 10.43 -1.13 -2.77
CA ARG A 360 10.67 -0.87 -1.35
C ARG A 360 10.64 0.63 -1.04
N ALA A 361 11.41 1.41 -1.80
CA ALA A 361 11.46 2.86 -1.65
C ALA A 361 10.11 3.52 -1.92
N ALA A 362 9.39 3.07 -2.96
CA ALA A 362 8.06 3.57 -3.28
C ALA A 362 7.05 3.30 -2.14
N GLY A 363 6.99 2.07 -1.61
CA GLY A 363 6.13 1.73 -0.48
C GLY A 363 6.48 2.51 0.79
N ALA A 364 7.77 2.66 1.09
CA ALA A 364 8.23 3.45 2.23
C ALA A 364 7.85 4.94 2.09
N GLN A 365 7.95 5.49 0.88
CA GLN A 365 7.53 6.86 0.59
C GLN A 365 6.02 7.05 0.78
N VAL A 366 5.21 6.08 0.33
CA VAL A 366 3.74 6.10 0.53
C VAL A 366 3.41 6.11 2.03
N ASN A 367 4.02 5.21 2.81
CA ASN A 367 3.81 5.15 4.26
C ASN A 367 4.20 6.47 4.95
N ARG A 368 5.37 7.02 4.61
CA ARG A 368 5.85 8.29 5.18
C ARG A 368 4.93 9.45 4.80
N LYS A 369 4.46 9.50 3.56
CA LYS A 369 3.60 10.59 3.08
C LYS A 369 2.25 10.57 3.76
N LEU A 370 1.69 9.40 4.02
CA LEU A 370 0.45 9.27 4.79
C LEU A 370 0.61 9.92 6.18
N LEU A 371 1.64 9.50 6.93
CA LEU A 371 1.93 10.05 8.26
C LEU A 371 2.23 11.56 8.24
N GLU A 372 2.97 12.04 7.23
CA GLU A 372 3.24 13.48 7.07
C GLU A 372 1.93 14.26 6.91
N VAL A 373 0.99 13.77 6.11
CA VAL A 373 -0.30 14.44 5.94
C VAL A 373 -1.12 14.39 7.21
N GLU A 374 -1.14 13.26 7.92
CA GLU A 374 -1.84 13.13 9.22
C GLU A 374 -1.29 14.09 10.29
N ARG A 375 0.02 14.35 10.29
CA ARG A 375 0.62 15.38 11.16
C ARG A 375 0.20 16.80 10.76
N LEU A 376 0.20 17.08 9.45
CA LEU A 376 -0.17 18.40 8.93
C LEU A 376 -1.65 18.70 9.12
N THR A 377 -2.53 17.70 9.00
CA THR A 377 -3.97 17.85 9.25
C THR A 377 -4.24 18.27 10.67
N ASP A 378 -3.58 17.66 11.65
CA ASP A 378 -3.85 17.95 13.04
C ASP A 378 -3.26 19.31 13.51
N ALA A 379 -2.09 19.69 13.02
CA ALA A 379 -1.38 20.92 13.41
C ALA A 379 -1.66 22.15 12.51
N CYS A 380 -2.86 22.27 11.95
CA CYS A 380 -3.22 23.39 11.08
C CYS A 380 -3.35 24.70 11.86
N ILE A 381 -2.26 25.47 11.98
CA ILE A 381 -2.25 26.82 12.55
C ILE A 381 -1.96 27.82 11.42
N LEU A 382 -2.81 28.83 11.27
CA LEU A 382 -2.55 30.01 10.44
C LEU A 382 -2.29 31.22 11.33
N THR A 383 -1.28 32.00 10.98
CA THR A 383 -1.06 33.31 11.59
C THR A 383 -2.07 34.32 11.03
N GLN A 384 -2.37 35.38 11.79
CA GLN A 384 -3.21 36.47 11.32
C GLN A 384 -2.69 37.08 10.00
N ALA A 385 -1.38 37.30 9.90
CA ALA A 385 -0.74 37.82 8.69
C ALA A 385 -0.94 36.89 7.47
N ALA A 386 -0.91 35.57 7.66
CA ALA A 386 -1.18 34.61 6.59
C ALA A 386 -2.65 34.67 6.12
N LEU A 387 -3.59 34.80 7.07
CA LEU A 387 -5.01 34.95 6.77
C LEU A 387 -5.30 36.28 6.04
N ASP A 388 -4.69 37.39 6.48
CA ASP A 388 -4.80 38.70 5.82
C ASP A 388 -4.24 38.66 4.39
N ARG A 389 -3.06 38.06 4.21
CA ARG A 389 -2.45 37.85 2.88
C ARG A 389 -3.36 37.04 1.98
N LEU A 390 -4.03 36.02 2.52
CA LEU A 390 -4.94 35.16 1.76
C LEU A 390 -6.13 35.97 1.24
N GLN A 391 -6.76 36.76 2.11
CA GLN A 391 -8.01 37.48 1.83
C GLN A 391 -7.83 38.72 0.93
N ARG A 392 -6.67 39.38 0.96
CA ARG A 392 -6.40 40.60 0.19
C ARG A 392 -5.78 40.31 -1.18
N PRO A 393 -5.99 41.13 -2.22
CA PRO A 393 -5.19 41.04 -3.44
C PRO A 393 -3.71 41.31 -3.13
N THR A 394 -2.79 40.49 -3.65
CA THR A 394 -1.33 40.69 -3.48
C THR A 394 -0.63 40.82 -4.83
N GLN A 395 0.51 41.52 -4.86
CA GLN A 395 1.45 41.48 -5.98
C GLN A 395 2.44 40.34 -5.72
N GLU A 396 2.57 39.42 -6.66
CA GLU A 396 3.44 38.25 -6.55
C GLU A 396 4.32 38.17 -7.81
N ALA A 397 5.42 37.43 -7.79
CA ALA A 397 6.39 37.34 -8.90
C ALA A 397 5.78 36.87 -10.26
N GLY A 398 4.54 36.38 -10.26
CA GLY A 398 3.78 35.98 -11.46
C GLY A 398 2.59 36.90 -11.80
N GLY A 399 2.54 38.11 -11.23
CA GLY A 399 1.49 39.11 -11.40
C GLY A 399 0.52 39.24 -10.21
N ARG A 400 -0.49 40.11 -10.35
CA ARG A 400 -1.50 40.35 -9.29
C ARG A 400 -2.29 39.08 -8.99
N ALA A 401 -2.28 38.68 -7.72
CA ALA A 401 -3.00 37.53 -7.18
C ALA A 401 -4.28 37.98 -6.47
N PRO A 402 -5.48 37.70 -7.02
CA PRO A 402 -6.75 38.04 -6.37
C PRO A 402 -6.91 37.36 -5.00
N GLY A 403 -7.47 38.09 -4.03
CA GLY A 403 -7.66 37.60 -2.66
C GLY A 403 -8.66 36.46 -2.57
N LEU A 404 -8.31 35.38 -1.88
CA LEU A 404 -9.14 34.21 -1.57
C LEU A 404 -9.87 34.48 -0.25
N ARG A 405 -11.06 35.07 -0.33
CA ARG A 405 -11.85 35.48 0.83
C ARG A 405 -12.35 34.25 1.60
N PHE A 406 -12.10 34.22 2.90
CA PHE A 406 -12.61 33.16 3.76
C PHE A 406 -14.14 33.27 3.87
N GLY A 407 -14.84 32.14 3.83
CA GLY A 407 -16.31 32.07 3.85
C GLY A 407 -17.00 32.24 2.48
N ASP A 408 -16.30 32.70 1.43
CA ASP A 408 -16.84 32.71 0.07
C ASP A 408 -17.10 31.27 -0.41
N PRO A 409 -18.31 30.92 -0.91
CA PRO A 409 -18.66 29.54 -1.24
C PRO A 409 -17.70 28.89 -2.25
N ARG A 410 -17.22 29.65 -3.24
CA ARG A 410 -16.28 29.14 -4.25
C ARG A 410 -14.89 28.94 -3.68
N VAL A 411 -14.41 29.85 -2.84
CA VAL A 411 -13.13 29.69 -2.14
C VAL A 411 -13.18 28.51 -1.17
N MET A 412 -14.27 28.36 -0.41
CA MET A 412 -14.44 27.24 0.51
C MET A 412 -14.54 25.90 -0.22
N ALA A 413 -15.25 25.84 -1.36
CA ALA A 413 -15.27 24.67 -2.23
C ALA A 413 -13.87 24.33 -2.78
N LEU A 414 -13.06 25.34 -3.13
CA LEU A 414 -11.67 25.12 -3.54
C LEU A 414 -10.84 24.54 -2.40
N PHE A 415 -10.89 25.11 -1.19
CA PHE A 415 -10.15 24.62 -0.04
C PHE A 415 -10.56 23.20 0.37
N GLN A 416 -11.86 22.93 0.42
CA GLN A 416 -12.37 21.59 0.73
C GLN A 416 -11.96 20.58 -0.36
N ALA A 417 -12.05 20.95 -1.63
CA ALA A 417 -11.59 20.09 -2.72
C ALA A 417 -10.08 19.81 -2.62
N LEU A 418 -9.26 20.82 -2.29
CA LEU A 418 -7.81 20.68 -2.10
C LEU A 418 -7.44 19.73 -0.96
N CYS A 419 -8.23 19.69 0.12
CA CYS A 419 -8.03 18.71 1.21
C CYS A 419 -8.09 17.28 0.66
N GLY A 420 -9.01 17.01 -0.27
CA GLY A 420 -9.11 15.72 -0.96
C GLY A 420 -7.98 15.44 -1.97
N PHE A 421 -7.03 16.36 -2.16
CA PHE A 421 -5.87 16.25 -3.05
C PHE A 421 -4.53 16.42 -2.33
N ALA A 422 -4.53 16.62 -1.01
CA ALA A 422 -3.35 16.74 -0.15
C ALA A 422 -2.36 15.57 -0.31
N HIS A 423 -2.90 14.39 -0.62
CA HIS A 423 -2.19 13.13 -0.62
C HIS A 423 -1.50 12.79 -1.95
N LEU A 424 -1.50 13.68 -2.96
CA LEU A 424 -1.03 13.41 -4.34
C LEU A 424 0.50 13.52 -4.59
N PRO A 425 1.30 12.44 -4.70
CA PRO A 425 2.72 12.53 -5.02
C PRO A 425 2.98 12.94 -6.47
N GLN A 426 2.04 12.69 -7.39
CA GLN A 426 2.13 13.19 -8.78
C GLN A 426 1.36 14.48 -9.03
N GLY A 427 0.77 15.10 -8.01
CA GLY A 427 -0.14 16.23 -8.19
C GLY A 427 -1.42 15.90 -8.98
N PHE A 428 -2.27 16.90 -9.19
CA PHE A 428 -3.56 16.82 -9.90
C PHE A 428 -3.57 17.75 -11.10
N ARG A 429 -4.54 17.56 -11.99
CA ARG A 429 -4.79 18.43 -13.14
C ARG A 429 -6.12 19.15 -12.96
N ASN A 430 -6.35 20.14 -13.83
CA ASN A 430 -7.64 20.84 -13.94
C ASN A 430 -8.82 19.85 -13.99
N ARG A 431 -8.78 18.87 -14.89
CA ARG A 431 -9.83 17.85 -15.04
C ARG A 431 -10.05 16.95 -13.82
N ASP A 432 -9.09 16.90 -12.90
CA ASP A 432 -9.19 16.07 -11.70
C ASP A 432 -9.88 16.86 -10.58
N LEU A 433 -9.54 18.15 -10.42
CA LEU A 433 -10.08 19.05 -9.39
C LEU A 433 -11.46 19.61 -9.75
N ARG A 434 -11.70 19.93 -11.04
CA ARG A 434 -12.92 20.59 -11.51
C ARG A 434 -14.22 19.89 -11.10
N PRO A 435 -14.39 18.56 -11.28
CA PRO A 435 -15.65 17.90 -10.95
C PRO A 435 -15.98 18.01 -9.45
N ARG A 436 -14.97 18.05 -8.58
CA ARG A 436 -15.17 18.17 -7.12
C ARG A 436 -15.58 19.58 -6.71
N VAL A 437 -14.93 20.60 -7.26
CA VAL A 437 -15.30 21.99 -6.96
C VAL A 437 -16.71 22.27 -7.47
N ALA A 438 -17.06 21.78 -8.66
CA ALA A 438 -18.42 21.87 -9.20
C ALA A 438 -19.44 21.19 -8.27
N ALA A 439 -19.18 19.95 -7.85
CA ALA A 439 -20.06 19.21 -6.95
C ALA A 439 -20.22 19.90 -5.57
N LEU A 440 -19.15 20.41 -4.98
CA LEU A 440 -19.19 21.13 -3.70
C LEU A 440 -19.95 22.45 -3.78
N LEU A 441 -20.01 23.05 -4.97
CA LEU A 441 -20.81 24.24 -5.26
C LEU A 441 -22.27 23.92 -5.63
N GLY A 442 -22.63 22.64 -5.79
CA GLY A 442 -23.94 22.24 -6.30
C GLY A 442 -24.15 22.62 -7.78
N LEU A 443 -23.07 22.71 -8.56
CA LEU A 443 -23.09 23.11 -9.97
C LEU A 443 -22.69 21.95 -10.88
N ASP A 444 -23.18 21.97 -12.12
CA ASP A 444 -22.69 21.09 -13.18
C ASP A 444 -21.35 21.57 -13.77
N GLU A 445 -20.67 20.67 -14.48
CA GLU A 445 -19.37 20.96 -15.12
C GLU A 445 -19.48 21.88 -16.36
N THR A 446 -20.70 22.12 -16.86
CA THR A 446 -20.95 23.08 -17.94
C THR A 446 -21.02 24.51 -17.40
N THR A 447 -21.44 24.70 -16.16
CA THR A 447 -21.56 25.97 -15.44
C THR A 447 -20.24 26.32 -14.74
N TYR A 448 -19.58 25.34 -14.11
CA TYR A 448 -18.22 25.47 -13.61
C TYR A 448 -17.22 24.97 -14.66
N THR A 449 -16.99 25.79 -15.67
CA THR A 449 -16.18 25.43 -16.86
C THR A 449 -14.70 25.19 -16.55
N ALA A 450 -14.02 24.48 -17.47
CA ALA A 450 -12.57 24.30 -17.40
C ALA A 450 -11.78 25.62 -17.37
N GLY A 451 -12.32 26.68 -17.99
CA GLY A 451 -11.76 28.04 -17.94
C GLY A 451 -11.84 28.64 -16.53
N ARG A 452 -12.98 28.52 -15.85
CA ARG A 452 -13.14 28.94 -14.44
C ARG A 452 -12.18 28.20 -13.51
N MET A 453 -12.02 26.89 -13.70
CA MET A 453 -11.04 26.11 -12.95
C MET A 453 -9.59 26.56 -13.25
N THR A 454 -9.25 26.86 -14.50
CA THR A 454 -7.90 27.38 -14.86
C THR A 454 -7.61 28.71 -14.16
N TYR A 455 -8.60 29.59 -14.10
CA TYR A 455 -8.49 30.85 -13.35
C TYR A 455 -8.25 30.60 -11.85
N ASP A 456 -9.00 29.70 -11.22
CA ASP A 456 -8.82 29.39 -9.80
C ASP A 456 -7.49 28.68 -9.51
N LEU A 457 -7.03 27.76 -10.38
CA LEU A 457 -5.69 27.18 -10.29
C LEU A 457 -4.59 28.25 -10.35
N ARG A 458 -4.75 29.24 -11.24
CA ARG A 458 -3.83 30.37 -11.31
C ARG A 458 -3.83 31.17 -10.01
N ARG A 459 -4.99 31.46 -9.42
CA ARG A 459 -5.10 32.17 -8.14
C ARG A 459 -4.42 31.43 -7.00
N LEU A 460 -4.74 30.14 -6.84
CA LEU A 460 -4.16 29.29 -5.81
C LEU A 460 -2.63 29.18 -5.97
N ARG A 461 -2.12 29.08 -7.20
CA ARG A 461 -0.68 29.07 -7.50
C ARG A 461 -0.01 30.40 -7.15
N LEU A 462 -0.59 31.53 -7.57
CA LEU A 462 -0.01 32.86 -7.27
C LEU A 462 0.03 33.14 -5.78
N LYS A 463 -0.98 32.68 -5.03
CA LYS A 463 -1.01 32.76 -3.57
C LYS A 463 -0.07 31.76 -2.88
N GLY A 464 0.68 30.95 -3.63
CA GLY A 464 1.63 29.98 -3.09
C GLY A 464 0.99 28.72 -2.51
N LEU A 465 -0.32 28.51 -2.68
CA LEU A 465 -1.01 27.31 -2.20
C LEU A 465 -0.72 26.11 -3.10
N LEU A 466 -0.41 26.34 -4.37
CA LEU A 466 -0.07 25.30 -5.35
C LEU A 466 1.29 25.56 -6.00
N HIS A 467 1.98 24.48 -6.31
CA HIS A 467 3.13 24.46 -7.20
C HIS A 467 2.78 23.72 -8.49
N ARG A 468 3.16 24.25 -9.66
CA ARG A 468 2.97 23.56 -10.94
C ARG A 468 4.23 22.75 -11.25
N ILE A 469 4.10 21.45 -11.44
CA ILE A 469 5.23 20.57 -11.75
C ILE A 469 5.81 20.95 -13.14
N PRO A 470 7.10 21.29 -13.24
CA PRO A 470 7.76 21.66 -14.50
C PRO A 470 7.55 20.61 -15.60
N GLY A 471 7.41 21.07 -16.85
CA GLY A 471 7.20 20.18 -18.01
C GLY A 471 5.85 19.45 -18.04
N THR A 472 4.91 19.76 -17.13
CA THR A 472 3.60 19.10 -17.08
C THR A 472 2.43 20.07 -16.87
N THR A 473 1.21 19.57 -16.98
CA THR A 473 -0.05 20.28 -16.63
C THR A 473 -0.52 19.95 -15.21
N ARG A 474 0.36 19.44 -14.35
CA ARG A 474 0.04 18.98 -12.99
C ARG A 474 0.41 20.01 -11.94
N TYR A 475 -0.35 20.02 -10.86
CA TYR A 475 -0.19 20.87 -9.69
C TYR A 475 -0.07 20.02 -8.43
N THR A 476 0.83 20.38 -7.52
CA THR A 476 0.90 19.84 -6.16
C THR A 476 0.48 20.91 -5.17
N VAL A 477 -0.18 20.50 -4.09
CA VAL A 477 -0.46 21.39 -2.96
C VAL A 477 0.84 21.63 -2.21
N THR A 478 1.18 22.88 -1.91
CA THR A 478 2.34 23.20 -1.07
C THR A 478 2.00 22.92 0.39
N THR A 479 3.01 22.79 1.26
CA THR A 479 2.78 22.66 2.71
C THR A 479 1.94 23.82 3.25
N TYR A 480 2.25 25.04 2.81
CA TYR A 480 1.47 26.23 3.13
C TYR A 480 0.02 26.13 2.62
N GLY A 481 -0.18 25.70 1.37
CA GLY A 481 -1.51 25.55 0.80
C GLY A 481 -2.35 24.49 1.49
N LEU A 482 -1.70 23.45 2.00
CA LEU A 482 -2.34 22.41 2.77
C LEU A 482 -2.81 22.94 4.13
N HIS A 483 -1.95 23.65 4.88
CA HIS A 483 -2.35 24.33 6.12
C HIS A 483 -3.50 25.29 5.91
N VAL A 484 -3.46 26.11 4.85
CA VAL A 484 -4.54 27.05 4.53
C VAL A 484 -5.84 26.31 4.25
N ALA A 485 -5.80 25.34 3.32
CA ALA A 485 -6.99 24.61 2.91
C ALA A 485 -7.64 23.89 4.09
N LEU A 486 -6.84 23.21 4.91
CA LEU A 486 -7.33 22.46 6.06
C LEU A 486 -7.81 23.35 7.19
N PHE A 487 -7.05 24.39 7.59
CA PHE A 487 -7.48 25.33 8.63
C PHE A 487 -8.82 25.97 8.26
N CYS A 488 -8.89 26.58 7.07
CA CYS A 488 -10.11 27.24 6.62
C CYS A 488 -11.28 26.25 6.54
N THR A 489 -11.06 25.07 5.95
CA THR A 489 -12.12 24.05 5.82
C THR A 489 -12.60 23.57 7.19
N LYS A 490 -11.69 23.30 8.15
CA LYS A 490 -12.04 22.90 9.52
C LYS A 490 -12.84 23.98 10.23
N VAL A 491 -12.35 25.21 10.26
CA VAL A 491 -13.05 26.32 10.92
C VAL A 491 -14.43 26.52 10.30
N PHE A 492 -14.51 26.53 8.98
CA PHE A 492 -15.78 26.72 8.27
C PHE A 492 -16.77 25.57 8.51
N LEU A 493 -16.36 24.31 8.37
CA LEU A 493 -17.28 23.17 8.46
C LEU A 493 -17.58 22.73 9.89
N ARG A 494 -16.68 22.92 10.85
CA ARG A 494 -16.83 22.44 12.23
C ARG A 494 -17.30 23.51 13.20
N ILE A 495 -16.96 24.77 12.94
CA ILE A 495 -17.29 25.88 13.84
C ILE A 495 -18.41 26.73 13.23
N LEU A 496 -18.18 27.27 12.02
CA LEU A 496 -19.09 28.27 11.46
C LEU A 496 -20.37 27.67 10.87
N ARG A 497 -20.27 26.67 9.99
CA ARG A 497 -21.43 26.08 9.31
C ARG A 497 -22.42 25.43 10.30
N PRO A 498 -22.01 24.68 11.34
CA PRO A 498 -22.93 24.19 12.36
C PRO A 498 -23.49 25.33 13.22
N GLY A 499 -22.67 26.36 13.51
CA GLY A 499 -23.07 27.55 14.27
C GLY A 499 -23.92 28.55 13.48
N TRP A 500 -24.03 28.46 12.16
CA TRP A 500 -24.83 29.41 11.36
C TRP A 500 -26.34 29.26 11.59
N ALA A 501 -26.81 28.04 11.84
CA ALA A 501 -28.20 27.83 12.27
C ALA A 501 -28.51 28.51 13.62
N ALA A 502 -27.48 28.68 14.46
CA ALA A 502 -27.60 29.40 15.73
C ALA A 502 -27.60 30.93 15.58
N LEU A 503 -27.28 31.45 14.39
CA LEU A 503 -27.17 32.88 14.09
C LEU A 503 -28.30 33.40 13.18
N THR A 504 -29.17 32.51 12.69
CA THR A 504 -30.41 32.89 12.00
C THR A 504 -31.49 33.26 13.00
N PRO A 505 -32.18 34.41 12.85
CA PRO A 505 -33.24 34.86 13.77
C PRO A 505 -34.40 33.87 13.92
N ASP A 506 -34.62 33.01 12.92
CA ASP A 506 -35.81 32.16 12.82
C ASP A 506 -35.46 30.66 12.73
N ALA A 507 -34.91 30.09 13.81
CA ALA A 507 -35.14 28.69 14.21
C ALA A 507 -34.43 28.38 15.54
N ASP A 508 -35.20 28.03 16.56
CA ASP A 508 -34.73 27.46 17.82
C ASP A 508 -33.80 26.26 17.58
N GLY A 509 -32.50 26.40 17.90
CA GLY A 509 -31.53 25.34 17.66
C GLY A 509 -30.19 25.41 18.39
N LEU A 510 -30.05 26.21 19.47
CA LEU A 510 -28.92 26.06 20.39
C LEU A 510 -29.36 25.29 21.64
N PRO A 511 -28.63 24.24 22.08
CA PRO A 511 -28.76 23.75 23.44
C PRO A 511 -28.58 24.92 24.40
N ARG A 512 -29.52 25.12 25.33
CA ARG A 512 -29.50 26.24 26.30
C ARG A 512 -28.11 26.48 26.93
N PRO A 513 -27.34 25.45 27.34
CA PRO A 513 -26.01 25.65 27.92
C PRO A 513 -25.01 26.38 27.01
N LEU A 514 -25.08 26.19 25.69
CA LEU A 514 -24.17 26.84 24.75
C LEU A 514 -24.61 28.29 24.47
N ARG A 515 -25.92 28.55 24.41
CA ARG A 515 -26.46 29.91 24.34
C ARG A 515 -26.05 30.72 25.56
N ASP A 516 -26.19 30.13 26.74
CA ASP A 516 -25.86 30.78 28.00
C ASP A 516 -24.35 31.05 28.10
N ALA A 517 -23.51 30.11 27.65
CA ALA A 517 -22.06 30.31 27.60
C ALA A 517 -21.64 31.41 26.61
N LEU A 518 -22.28 31.49 25.43
CA LEU A 518 -21.98 32.53 24.44
C LEU A 518 -22.46 33.91 24.91
N LEU A 519 -23.64 34.00 25.53
CA LEU A 519 -24.11 35.22 26.17
C LEU A 519 -23.17 35.66 27.30
N GLN A 520 -22.67 34.71 28.10
CA GLN A 520 -21.72 35.01 29.16
C GLN A 520 -20.38 35.52 28.60
N VAL A 521 -19.89 34.94 27.50
CA VAL A 521 -18.69 35.45 26.81
C VAL A 521 -18.91 36.86 26.29
N ASP A 522 -20.07 37.15 25.70
CA ASP A 522 -20.40 38.48 25.18
C ASP A 522 -20.48 39.52 26.31
N VAL A 523 -21.06 39.15 27.45
CA VAL A 523 -21.08 39.97 28.67
C VAL A 523 -19.67 40.26 29.19
N GLU A 524 -18.77 39.27 29.22
CA GLU A 524 -17.38 39.49 29.65
C GLU A 524 -16.58 40.34 28.64
N ILE A 525 -16.85 40.20 27.34
CA ILE A 525 -16.27 41.06 26.30
C ILE A 525 -16.76 42.51 26.48
N GLN A 526 -18.04 42.73 26.75
CA GLN A 526 -18.57 44.07 27.01
C GLN A 526 -17.96 44.70 28.27
N LYS A 527 -17.77 43.92 29.35
CA LYS A 527 -17.07 44.38 30.55
C LYS A 527 -15.62 44.76 30.27
N LEU A 528 -14.91 43.99 29.44
CA LEU A 528 -13.55 44.31 29.01
C LEU A 528 -13.52 45.58 28.16
N CYS A 529 -14.47 45.77 27.24
CA CYS A 529 -14.59 47.00 26.45
C CYS A 529 -14.89 48.22 27.32
N ALA A 530 -15.78 48.08 28.33
CA ALA A 530 -16.12 49.13 29.28
C ALA A 530 -14.93 49.47 30.21
N ALA A 531 -14.21 48.46 30.70
CA ALA A 531 -13.00 48.63 31.51
C ALA A 531 -11.82 49.23 30.70
N ALA A 532 -11.79 49.00 29.39
CA ALA A 532 -10.78 49.55 28.48
C ALA A 532 -11.06 51.00 28.04
N ASN A 533 -12.12 51.66 28.54
CA ASN A 533 -12.51 53.03 28.17
C ASN A 533 -12.68 53.26 26.65
N LEU A 534 -13.03 52.21 25.90
CA LEU A 534 -13.40 52.33 24.50
C LEU A 534 -14.86 52.80 24.42
N GLN A 535 -15.08 54.12 24.42
CA GLN A 535 -16.41 54.66 24.16
C GLN A 535 -16.91 54.19 22.78
N PRO A 536 -18.21 53.86 22.63
CA PRO A 536 -18.77 53.60 21.31
C PRO A 536 -18.64 54.88 20.47
N ALA A 537 -18.11 54.74 19.25
CA ALA A 537 -18.14 55.82 18.28
C ALA A 537 -19.60 56.22 18.02
N ALA A 538 -19.89 57.52 18.13
CA ALA A 538 -21.20 58.12 17.87
C ALA A 538 -21.66 57.91 16.42
#